data_AF-A0A7C3GCZ8-F1
#
_entry.id   AF-A0A7C3GCZ8-F1
#
_cell.length_a   1.000
_cell.length_b   1.000
_cell.length_c   1.000
_cell.angle_alpha   90.00
_cell.angle_beta   90.00
_cell.angle_gamma   90.00
#
_symmetry.space_group_name_H-M   'P 1'
#
loop_
_entity.id
_entity.type
_entity.pdbx_description
1 polymer ?
#
loop_
_entity_poly.entity_id
_entity_poly.type
_entity_poly.pdbx_seq_one_letter_code
_entity_poly.pdbx_strand_id
1 'polypeptide(L)'
;YLNDRTQALENLAQRTGLSTVKSVVNALIQAERYGTPLGQTMRVLAKENRDERMADIEKRAAALPSKLTVPMIVFFLPVIFIVLLGPAAIDVMTKTG
;
A
#
# COMPACT_ATOMS: atom_id res chain seq x y z
N TYR A 1 -24.19 26.85 22.53
CA TYR A 1 -24.71 26.05 21.41
C TYR A 1 -23.64 25.56 20.42
N LEU A 2 -22.48 26.21 20.23
CA LEU A 2 -21.45 25.72 19.28
C LEU A 2 -20.67 24.47 19.77
N ASN A 3 -20.31 24.42 21.06
CA ASN A 3 -19.53 23.31 21.64
C ASN A 3 -20.15 21.92 21.40
N ASP A 4 -21.48 21.83 21.41
CA ASP A 4 -22.19 20.55 21.30
C ASP A 4 -22.09 19.95 19.89
N ARG A 5 -22.07 20.80 18.84
CA ARG A 5 -21.93 20.35 17.45
C ARG A 5 -20.53 19.88 17.12
N THR A 6 -19.52 20.64 17.51
CA THR A 6 -18.11 20.25 17.35
C THR A 6 -17.85 18.94 18.08
N GLN A 7 -18.33 18.82 19.33
CA GLN A 7 -18.17 17.61 20.12
C GLN A 7 -18.92 16.41 19.52
N ALA A 8 -20.11 16.61 18.95
CA ALA A 8 -20.81 15.56 18.22
C ALA A 8 -20.04 15.08 16.97
N LEU A 9 -19.43 15.99 16.22
CA LEU A 9 -18.59 15.66 15.05
C LEU A 9 -17.29 14.96 15.46
N GLU A 10 -16.65 15.38 16.54
CA GLU A 10 -15.47 14.70 17.09
C GLU A 10 -15.82 13.29 17.56
N ASN A 11 -16.96 13.11 18.23
CA ASN A 11 -17.47 11.79 18.62
C ASN A 11 -17.74 10.90 17.39
N LEU A 12 -18.21 11.46 16.27
CA LEU A 12 -18.36 10.72 15.01
C LEU A 12 -17.01 10.23 14.48
N ALA A 13 -15.98 11.07 14.47
CA ALA A 13 -14.63 10.68 14.05
C ALA A 13 -14.06 9.59 14.96
N GLN A 14 -14.24 9.72 16.29
CA GLN A 14 -13.77 8.73 17.25
C GLN A 14 -14.45 7.37 17.08
N ARG A 15 -15.78 7.34 16.88
CA ARG A 15 -16.55 6.10 16.74
C ARG A 15 -16.23 5.31 15.48
N THR A 16 -15.92 6.00 14.38
CA THR A 16 -15.59 5.34 13.11
C THR A 16 -14.14 4.86 13.07
N GLY A 17 -13.22 5.57 13.72
CA GLY A 17 -11.78 5.26 13.69
C GLY A 17 -11.14 5.39 12.31
N LEU A 18 -11.85 5.95 11.32
CA LEU A 18 -11.38 6.09 9.94
C LEU A 18 -10.72 7.45 9.75
N SER A 19 -9.50 7.46 9.22
CA SER A 19 -8.75 8.69 8.90
C SER A 19 -9.52 9.62 7.96
N THR A 20 -10.17 9.06 6.94
CA THR A 20 -11.00 9.81 5.98
C THR A 20 -12.17 10.51 6.67
N VAL A 21 -12.84 9.83 7.60
CA VAL A 21 -13.97 10.43 8.35
C VAL A 21 -13.46 11.55 9.26
N LYS A 22 -12.30 11.36 9.89
CA LYS A 22 -11.65 12.41 10.68
C LYS A 22 -11.34 13.66 9.83
N SER A 23 -10.84 13.48 8.61
CA SER A 23 -10.60 14.58 7.67
C SER A 23 -11.89 15.33 7.30
N VAL A 24 -12.98 14.59 7.06
CA VAL A 24 -14.30 15.19 6.77
C VAL A 24 -14.83 15.99 7.95
N VAL A 25 -14.73 15.44 9.16
CA VAL A 25 -15.12 16.11 10.41
C VAL A 25 -14.33 17.40 10.61
N ASN A 26 -13.02 17.37 10.42
CA ASN A 26 -12.17 18.56 10.54
C ASN A 26 -12.57 19.64 9.52
N ALA A 27 -12.87 19.24 8.28
CA ALA A 27 -13.34 20.16 7.25
C ALA A 27 -14.70 20.81 7.61
N LEU A 28 -15.62 20.04 8.19
CA LEU A 28 -16.92 20.55 8.67
C LEU A 28 -16.74 21.56 9.81
N ILE A 29 -15.89 21.25 10.79
CA ILE A 29 -15.59 22.16 11.92
C ILE A 29 -14.95 23.46 11.41
N GLN A 30 -14.02 23.36 10.45
CA GLN A 30 -13.40 24.55 9.84
C GLN A 30 -14.40 25.39 9.05
N ALA A 31 -15.30 24.75 8.29
CA ALA A 31 -16.33 25.45 7.54
C ALA A 31 -17.33 26.18 8.46
N GLU A 32 -17.72 25.57 9.58
CA GLU A 32 -18.61 26.21 10.57
C GLU A 32 -17.92 27.40 11.26
N ARG A 33 -16.62 27.29 11.57
CA ARG A 33 -15.88 28.32 12.30
C ARG A 33 -15.39 29.49 11.44
N TYR A 34 -14.99 29.21 10.20
CA TYR A 34 -14.31 30.18 9.33
C TYR A 34 -15.05 30.46 8.01
N GLY A 35 -16.16 29.78 7.74
CA GLY A 35 -16.92 29.95 6.50
C GLY A 35 -16.22 29.38 5.26
N THR A 36 -15.29 28.44 5.44
CA THR A 36 -14.53 27.83 4.35
C THR A 36 -15.47 27.13 3.35
N PRO A 37 -15.24 27.20 2.02
CA PRO A 37 -16.12 26.59 1.02
C PRO A 37 -16.21 25.05 1.13
N LEU A 38 -17.24 24.56 1.84
CA LEU A 38 -17.41 23.13 2.13
C LEU A 38 -17.51 22.27 0.85
N GLY A 39 -18.19 22.75 -0.18
CA GLY A 39 -18.36 22.02 -1.43
C GLY A 39 -17.03 21.74 -2.16
N GLN A 40 -16.10 22.69 -2.15
CA GLN A 40 -14.78 22.50 -2.73
C GLN A 40 -13.93 21.55 -1.88
N THR A 41 -13.91 21.75 -0.56
CA THR A 41 -13.17 20.88 0.37
C THR A 41 -13.62 19.43 0.29
N MET A 42 -14.94 19.18 0.24
CA MET A 42 -15.47 17.81 0.11
C MET A 42 -15.10 17.16 -1.23
N ARG A 43 -15.06 17.93 -2.33
CA ARG A 43 -14.61 17.41 -3.63
C ARG A 43 -13.13 17.03 -3.60
N VAL A 44 -12.30 17.83 -2.95
CA VAL A 44 -10.86 17.55 -2.77
C VAL A 44 -10.69 16.28 -1.93
N LEU A 45 -11.31 16.20 -0.75
CA LEU A 45 -11.24 14.99 0.10
C LEU A 45 -11.74 13.74 -0.62
N ALA A 46 -12.83 13.84 -1.39
CA ALA A 46 -13.35 12.71 -2.17
C ALA A 46 -12.37 12.28 -3.27
N LYS A 47 -11.65 13.22 -3.89
CA LYS A 47 -10.60 12.91 -4.87
C LYS A 47 -9.41 12.26 -4.19
N GLU A 48 -8.89 12.85 -3.12
CA GLU A 48 -7.77 12.33 -2.34
C GLU A 48 -8.04 10.89 -1.87
N ASN A 49 -9.26 10.59 -1.42
CA ASN A 49 -9.60 9.23 -1.02
C ASN A 49 -9.59 8.22 -2.18
N ARG A 50 -10.03 8.62 -3.38
CA ARG A 50 -9.92 7.76 -4.57
C ARG A 50 -8.46 7.57 -4.98
N ASP A 51 -7.67 8.63 -4.92
CA ASP A 51 -6.25 8.62 -5.26
C ASP A 51 -5.47 7.73 -4.27
N GLU A 52 -5.76 7.81 -2.96
CA GLU A 52 -5.18 6.95 -1.92
C GLU A 52 -5.51 5.47 -2.17
N ARG A 53 -6.77 5.15 -2.49
CA ARG A 53 -7.17 3.79 -2.84
C ARG A 53 -6.44 3.26 -4.08
N MET A 54 -6.23 4.11 -5.08
CA MET A 54 -5.47 3.74 -6.27
C MET A 54 -3.99 3.52 -5.94
N ALA A 55 -3.39 4.43 -5.17
CA ALA A 55 -2.00 4.33 -4.76
C ALA A 55 -1.71 3.03 -3.99
N ASP A 56 -2.64 2.57 -3.16
CA ASP A 56 -2.49 1.29 -2.45
C ASP A 56 -2.58 0.08 -3.37
N ILE A 57 -3.41 0.14 -4.41
CA ILE A 57 -3.46 -0.88 -5.46
C ILE A 57 -2.14 -0.88 -6.25
N GLU A 58 -1.66 0.29 -6.65
CA GLU A 58 -0.40 0.45 -7.38
C GLU A 58 0.80 -0.06 -6.57
N LYS A 59 0.89 0.27 -5.27
CA LYS A 59 1.94 -0.26 -4.38
C LYS A 59 1.93 -1.78 -4.33
N ARG A 60 0.75 -2.40 -4.25
CA ARG A 60 0.62 -3.86 -4.25
C ARG A 60 1.07 -4.46 -5.59
N ALA A 61 0.70 -3.83 -6.71
CA ALA A 61 1.09 -4.25 -8.04
C ALA A 61 2.62 -4.12 -8.25
N ALA A 62 3.22 -3.00 -7.83
CA ALA A 62 4.65 -2.76 -7.92
C ALA A 62 5.49 -3.73 -7.08
N ALA A 63 4.91 -4.31 -6.02
CA ALA A 63 5.56 -5.33 -5.21
C ALA A 63 5.44 -6.76 -5.77
N LEU A 64 4.71 -6.99 -6.88
CA LEU A 64 4.56 -8.31 -7.48
C LEU A 64 5.87 -8.87 -8.08
N PRO A 65 6.68 -8.10 -8.84
CA PRO A 65 7.86 -8.65 -9.49
C PRO A 65 8.88 -9.19 -8.49
N SER A 66 9.17 -8.45 -7.41
CA SER A 66 10.13 -8.88 -6.39
C SER A 66 9.71 -10.18 -5.68
N LYS A 67 8.42 -10.37 -5.44
CA LYS A 67 7.87 -11.61 -4.88
C LYS A 67 8.01 -12.81 -5.82
N LEU A 68 7.98 -12.58 -7.13
CA LEU A 68 8.14 -13.63 -8.15
C LEU A 68 9.62 -13.93 -8.45
N THR A 69 10.50 -12.91 -8.40
CA THR A 69 11.93 -13.06 -8.68
C THR A 69 12.61 -14.02 -7.70
N VAL A 70 12.29 -13.96 -6.40
CA VAL A 70 12.95 -14.79 -5.38
C VAL A 70 12.74 -16.30 -5.62
N PRO A 71 11.50 -16.81 -5.74
CA PRO A 71 11.27 -18.21 -6.11
C PRO A 71 11.95 -18.58 -7.42
N MET A 72 11.83 -17.73 -8.46
CA MET A 72 12.44 -18.02 -9.76
C MET A 72 13.96 -18.22 -9.65
N ILE A 73 14.67 -17.36 -8.94
CA ILE A 73 16.12 -17.51 -8.72
C ILE A 73 16.44 -18.79 -7.95
N VAL A 74 15.69 -19.09 -6.89
CA VAL A 74 15.89 -20.29 -6.06
C VAL A 74 15.71 -21.57 -6.88
N PHE A 75 14.83 -21.58 -7.87
CA PHE A 75 14.65 -22.74 -8.76
C PHE A 75 15.59 -22.74 -9.97
N PHE A 76 15.98 -21.58 -10.50
CA PHE A 76 16.90 -21.50 -11.64
C PHE A 76 18.35 -21.76 -11.26
N LEU A 77 18.83 -21.19 -10.16
CA LEU A 77 20.24 -21.25 -9.77
C LEU A 77 20.73 -22.70 -9.58
N PRO A 78 20.03 -23.60 -8.85
CA PRO A 78 20.47 -24.98 -8.70
C PRO A 78 20.50 -25.73 -10.03
N VAL A 79 19.52 -25.49 -10.90
CA VAL A 79 19.46 -26.10 -12.24
C VAL A 79 20.67 -25.70 -13.07
N ILE A 80 21.02 -24.41 -13.07
CA ILE A 80 22.21 -23.90 -13.77
C ILE A 80 23.48 -24.59 -13.25
N PHE A 81 23.64 -24.70 -11.92
CA PHE A 81 24.78 -25.38 -11.30
C PHE A 81 24.88 -26.86 -11.71
N ILE A 82 23.75 -27.58 -11.70
CA ILE A 82 23.70 -29.00 -12.09
C ILE A 82 24.08 -29.17 -13.56
N VAL A 83 23.57 -28.32 -14.46
CA VAL A 83 23.87 -28.43 -15.90
C VAL A 83 25.31 -28.05 -16.21
N LEU A 84 25.87 -27.02 -15.56
CA LEU A 84 27.26 -26.62 -15.79
C LEU A 84 28.29 -27.54 -15.14
N LEU A 85 28.14 -27.82 -13.84
CA LEU A 85 29.13 -28.56 -13.06
C LEU A 85 28.91 -30.07 -13.08
N GLY A 86 27.69 -30.54 -13.34
CA GLY A 86 27.35 -31.96 -13.40
C GLY A 86 28.26 -32.78 -14.32
N PRO A 87 28.40 -32.44 -15.62
CA PRO A 87 29.25 -33.20 -16.53
C PRO A 87 30.74 -33.09 -16.16
N ALA A 88 31.20 -31.92 -15.72
CA ALA A 88 32.58 -31.73 -15.28
C ALA A 88 32.92 -32.60 -14.07
N ALA A 89 32.00 -32.73 -13.11
CA ALA A 89 32.16 -33.61 -11.96
C ALA A 89 32.20 -35.09 -12.36
N ILE A 90 31.31 -35.52 -13.27
CA ILE A 90 31.29 -36.89 -13.82
C ILE A 90 32.60 -37.20 -14.55
N ASP A 91 33.11 -36.27 -15.37
CA ASP A 91 34.37 -36.43 -16.10
C ASP A 91 35.57 -36.58 -15.17
N VAL A 92 35.64 -35.78 -14.09
CA VAL A 92 36.74 -35.85 -13.11
C VAL A 92 36.70 -37.15 -12.31
N MET A 93 35.50 -37.58 -11.87
CA MET A 93 35.33 -38.85 -11.15
C MET A 93 35.73 -40.05 -12.02
N THR A 94 35.39 -40.02 -13.32
CA THR A 94 35.71 -41.10 -14.26
C THR A 94 37.21 -41.14 -14.61
N LYS A 95 37.89 -40.00 -14.68
CA LYS A 95 39.33 -39.93 -15.00
C LYS A 95 40.27 -40.25 -13.83
N THR A 96 39.79 -40.18 -12.59
CA THR A 96 40.60 -40.37 -11.37
C THR A 96 40.40 -41.77 -10.75
N GLY A 97 39.43 -42.56 -11.25
CA GLY A 97 39.16 -43.93 -10.84
C GLY A 97 39.83 -44.99 -11.72
#